data_AF-A0A7C7GDZ1-F1
#
_entry.id   AF-A0A7C7GDZ1-F1
#
_cell.length_a   1.000
_cell.length_b   1.000
_cell.length_c   1.000
_cell.angle_alpha   90.00
_cell.angle_beta   90.00
_cell.angle_gamma   90.00
#
_symmetry.space_group_name_H-M   'P 1'
#
loop_
_entity.id
_entity.type
_entity.pdbx_description
1 polymer ?
#
loop_
_entity_poly.entity_id
_entity_poly.type
_entity_poly.pdbx_seq_one_letter_code
_entity_poly.pdbx_strand_id
1 'polypeptide(L)'
;KELFWLKEALASITSDTYSCVAAPIQYAGLQAYNDKDTVGDYLFHCRRILSTIGNFCASTLLEAGVNVQSPTGAFYLFPDFESFRISLSEKGIHDSAAMCEQLLQDTGVVLLPGTAFGRPAEELNARIAYVNFDGGKALQTSREISMEQNLTMDDLGENAMLVKQGIKNIINWIND
;
A
#
# COMPACT_ATOMS: atom_id res chain seq x y z
N LYS A 1 -10.64 -11.55 32.16
CA LYS A 1 -12.06 -11.82 32.51
C LYS A 1 -12.96 -10.59 32.32
N GLU A 2 -12.42 -9.37 32.30
CA GLU A 2 -13.22 -8.13 32.29
C GLU A 2 -14.10 -7.91 31.04
N LEU A 3 -13.77 -8.50 29.89
CA LEU A 3 -14.51 -8.33 28.64
C LEU A 3 -15.39 -9.54 28.23
N PHE A 4 -15.64 -10.49 29.14
CA PHE A 4 -16.43 -11.69 28.79
C PHE A 4 -17.88 -11.37 28.44
N TRP A 5 -18.52 -10.45 29.17
CA TRP A 5 -19.89 -10.00 28.87
C TRP A 5 -19.99 -9.44 27.45
N LEU A 6 -18.97 -8.70 27.00
CA LEU A 6 -18.91 -8.15 25.64
C LEU A 6 -18.66 -9.24 24.61
N LYS A 7 -17.76 -10.19 24.89
CA LYS A 7 -17.51 -11.35 24.03
C LYS A 7 -18.78 -12.18 23.82
N GLU A 8 -19.53 -12.42 24.88
CA GLU A 8 -20.79 -13.19 24.83
C GLU A 8 -21.89 -12.44 24.08
N ALA A 9 -22.03 -11.14 24.35
CA ALA A 9 -22.95 -10.29 23.59
C ALA A 9 -22.60 -10.27 22.09
N LEU A 10 -21.33 -10.12 21.74
CA LEU A 10 -20.86 -10.20 20.35
C LEU A 10 -21.11 -11.59 19.76
N ALA A 11 -20.79 -12.67 20.47
CA ALA A 11 -21.03 -14.03 19.97
C ALA A 11 -22.50 -14.25 19.60
N SER A 12 -23.44 -13.81 20.46
CA SER A 12 -24.88 -13.89 20.19
C SER A 12 -25.29 -13.06 18.97
N ILE A 13 -24.84 -11.80 18.87
CA ILE A 13 -25.18 -10.94 17.72
C ILE A 13 -24.63 -11.54 16.42
N THR A 14 -23.38 -12.00 16.46
CA THR A 14 -22.69 -12.49 15.26
C THR A 14 -23.29 -13.79 14.76
N SER A 15 -23.71 -14.72 15.64
CA SER A 15 -24.34 -15.98 15.21
C SER A 15 -25.66 -15.78 14.47
N ASP A 16 -26.38 -14.69 14.75
CA ASP A 16 -27.63 -14.34 14.08
C ASP A 16 -27.43 -13.45 12.84
N THR A 17 -26.24 -12.84 12.68
CA THR A 17 -25.94 -11.91 11.57
C THR A 17 -25.15 -12.58 10.44
N TYR A 18 -24.20 -13.45 10.77
CA TYR A 18 -23.39 -14.17 9.80
C TYR A 18 -22.92 -15.53 10.35
N SER A 19 -22.69 -16.48 9.44
CA SER A 19 -22.14 -17.78 9.81
C SER A 19 -20.66 -17.69 10.19
N CYS A 20 -20.12 -18.77 10.76
CA CYS A 20 -18.69 -18.85 11.04
C CYS A 20 -17.84 -18.70 9.76
N VAL A 21 -16.59 -18.27 9.95
CA VAL A 21 -15.60 -18.21 8.85
C VAL A 21 -15.49 -19.58 8.17
N ALA A 22 -15.31 -19.61 6.85
CA ALA A 22 -15.17 -20.88 6.11
C ALA A 22 -14.07 -21.76 6.73
N ALA A 23 -14.40 -23.05 6.96
CA ALA A 23 -13.49 -23.98 7.64
C ALA A 23 -12.06 -24.02 7.04
N PRO A 24 -11.84 -24.01 5.70
CA PRO A 24 -10.50 -23.99 5.13
C PRO A 24 -9.64 -22.79 5.58
N ILE A 25 -10.25 -21.61 5.75
CA ILE A 25 -9.55 -20.40 6.21
C ILE A 25 -9.18 -20.55 7.69
N GLN A 26 -10.05 -21.15 8.50
CA GLN A 26 -9.74 -21.45 9.90
C GLN A 26 -8.55 -22.41 10.02
N TYR A 27 -8.52 -23.48 9.22
CA TYR A 27 -7.39 -24.41 9.18
C TYR A 27 -6.10 -23.75 8.69
N ALA A 28 -6.16 -22.88 7.67
CA ALA A 28 -5.01 -22.10 7.22
C ALA A 28 -4.47 -21.18 8.34
N GLY A 29 -5.37 -20.54 9.10
CA GLY A 29 -5.01 -19.75 10.28
C GLY A 29 -4.30 -20.59 11.34
N LEU A 30 -4.82 -21.77 11.67
CA LEU A 30 -4.16 -22.69 12.60
C LEU A 30 -2.75 -23.07 12.12
N GLN A 31 -2.59 -23.37 10.83
CA GLN A 31 -1.27 -23.69 10.27
C GLN A 31 -0.30 -22.52 10.39
N ALA A 32 -0.74 -21.30 10.05
CA ALA A 32 0.09 -20.10 10.17
C ALA A 32 0.55 -19.81 11.61
N TYR A 33 -0.27 -20.13 12.63
CA TYR A 33 0.11 -19.94 14.03
C TYR A 33 0.97 -21.08 14.61
N ASN A 34 0.90 -22.27 14.03
CA ASN A 34 1.68 -23.43 14.47
C ASN A 34 3.08 -23.47 13.84
N ASP A 35 3.21 -23.14 12.56
CA ASP A 35 4.49 -23.12 11.85
C ASP A 35 5.17 -21.74 11.95
N LYS A 36 5.72 -21.45 13.13
CA LYS A 36 6.32 -20.14 13.44
C LYS A 36 7.57 -19.85 12.64
N ASP A 37 8.35 -20.88 12.29
CA ASP A 37 9.63 -20.70 11.60
C ASP A 37 9.39 -20.33 10.14
N THR A 38 8.54 -21.08 9.42
CA THR A 38 8.20 -20.76 8.04
C THR A 38 7.51 -19.41 7.92
N VAL A 39 6.58 -19.10 8.83
CA VAL A 39 5.89 -17.80 8.84
C VAL A 39 6.85 -16.68 9.23
N GLY A 40 7.77 -16.91 10.16
CA GLY A 40 8.82 -15.96 10.54
C GLY A 40 9.71 -15.57 9.36
N ASP A 41 10.22 -16.56 8.64
CA ASP A 41 11.00 -16.39 7.39
C ASP A 41 10.20 -15.60 6.34
N TYR A 42 8.99 -16.07 6.03
CA TYR A 42 8.12 -15.42 5.05
C TYR A 42 7.88 -13.95 5.39
N LEU A 43 7.52 -13.66 6.65
CA LEU A 43 7.25 -12.31 7.09
C LEU A 43 8.49 -11.43 7.09
N PHE A 44 9.69 -11.98 7.36
CA PHE A 44 10.94 -11.24 7.22
C PHE A 44 11.13 -10.75 5.78
N HIS A 45 11.02 -11.66 4.81
CA HIS A 45 11.18 -11.32 3.40
C HIS A 45 10.09 -10.38 2.89
N CYS A 46 8.82 -10.57 3.28
CA CYS A 46 7.75 -9.63 2.95
C CYS A 46 8.03 -8.21 3.46
N ARG A 47 8.45 -8.07 4.73
CA ARG A 47 8.79 -6.75 5.29
C ARG A 47 9.99 -6.12 4.59
N ARG A 48 11.02 -6.91 4.28
CA ARG A 48 12.21 -6.46 3.57
C ARG A 48 11.83 -5.90 2.19
N ILE A 49 11.05 -6.65 1.40
CA ILE A 49 10.57 -6.23 0.07
C ILE A 49 9.71 -4.97 0.17
N LEU A 50 8.69 -4.96 1.05
CA LEU A 50 7.77 -3.83 1.19
C LEU A 50 8.48 -2.57 1.71
N SER A 51 9.49 -2.72 2.57
CA SER A 51 10.33 -1.61 3.01
C SER A 51 11.14 -1.04 1.84
N THR A 52 11.80 -1.88 1.05
CA THR A 52 12.57 -1.45 -0.13
C THR A 52 11.69 -0.69 -1.13
N ILE A 53 10.55 -1.26 -1.51
CA ILE A 53 9.64 -0.65 -2.49
C ILE A 53 8.97 0.60 -1.93
N GLY A 54 8.49 0.55 -0.69
CA GLY A 54 7.81 1.68 -0.06
C GLY A 54 8.72 2.90 0.10
N ASN A 55 9.96 2.69 0.53
CA ASN A 55 10.94 3.78 0.65
C ASN A 55 11.33 4.34 -0.72
N PHE A 56 11.48 3.50 -1.75
CA PHE A 56 11.68 3.97 -3.12
C PHE A 56 10.53 4.86 -3.59
N CYS A 57 9.28 4.41 -3.42
CA CYS A 57 8.12 5.20 -3.83
C CYS A 57 8.07 6.56 -3.10
N ALA A 58 8.32 6.56 -1.79
CA ALA A 58 8.30 7.79 -0.99
C ALA A 58 9.43 8.74 -1.38
N SER A 59 10.67 8.25 -1.53
CA SER A 59 11.81 9.09 -1.89
C SER A 59 11.65 9.69 -3.29
N THR A 60 11.21 8.90 -4.27
CA THR A 60 11.03 9.39 -5.65
C THR A 60 9.88 10.42 -5.74
N LEU A 61 8.79 10.24 -5.00
CA LEU A 61 7.71 11.25 -4.92
C LEU A 61 8.19 12.53 -4.22
N LEU A 62 8.94 12.39 -3.13
CA LEU A 62 9.50 13.52 -2.39
C LEU A 62 10.48 14.34 -3.24
N GLU A 63 11.36 13.68 -3.98
CA GLU A 63 12.30 14.30 -4.94
C GLU A 63 11.56 15.04 -6.06
N ALA A 64 10.38 14.56 -6.45
CA ALA A 64 9.50 15.23 -7.41
C ALA A 64 8.70 16.40 -6.80
N GLY A 65 8.83 16.70 -5.51
CA GLY A 65 8.15 17.81 -4.84
C GLY A 65 6.80 17.47 -4.22
N VAL A 66 6.38 16.20 -4.24
CA VAL A 66 5.17 15.73 -3.56
C VAL A 66 5.46 15.59 -2.06
N ASN A 67 4.61 16.14 -1.21
CA ASN A 67 4.77 16.01 0.23
C ASN A 67 4.33 14.59 0.66
N VAL A 68 5.26 13.79 1.17
CA VAL A 68 4.98 12.42 1.59
C VAL A 68 5.92 12.00 2.72
N GLN A 69 5.42 11.20 3.65
CA GLN A 69 6.22 10.62 4.72
C GLN A 69 6.70 9.21 4.32
N SER A 70 7.94 8.88 4.67
CA SER A 70 8.46 7.52 4.47
C SER A 70 7.65 6.50 5.28
N PRO A 71 7.41 5.29 4.73
CA PRO A 71 6.59 4.29 5.39
C PRO A 71 7.33 3.65 6.56
N THR A 72 6.65 3.54 7.71
CA THR A 72 7.14 2.79 8.89
C THR A 72 6.48 1.42 9.04
N GLY A 73 5.48 1.11 8.20
CA GLY A 73 4.74 -0.14 8.19
C GLY A 73 3.66 -0.16 7.13
N ALA A 74 2.87 -1.24 7.11
CA ALA A 74 1.87 -1.52 6.07
C ALA A 74 2.48 -1.52 4.65
N PHE A 75 1.65 -1.22 3.66
CA PHE A 75 2.02 -1.23 2.24
C PHE A 75 1.37 -0.07 1.45
N TYR A 76 1.19 1.06 2.14
CA TYR A 76 0.55 2.25 1.59
C TYR A 76 1.36 3.52 1.86
N LEU A 77 1.25 4.49 0.96
CA LEU A 77 1.64 5.88 1.21
C LEU A 77 0.41 6.77 1.17
N PHE A 78 0.48 7.92 1.85
CA PHE A 78 -0.56 8.94 1.83
C PHE A 78 0.02 10.30 1.42
N PRO A 79 0.44 10.45 0.14
CA PRO A 79 0.97 11.71 -0.36
C PRO A 79 -0.04 12.85 -0.36
N ASP A 80 0.53 14.03 -0.33
CA ASP A 80 -0.11 15.33 -0.40
C ASP A 80 0.43 16.10 -1.61
N PHE A 81 -0.48 16.40 -2.55
CA PHE A 81 -0.18 17.10 -3.79
C PHE A 81 -0.48 18.61 -3.71
N GLU A 82 -0.68 19.19 -2.52
CA GLU A 82 -0.96 20.63 -2.36
C GLU A 82 0.14 21.54 -2.95
N SER A 83 1.40 21.09 -3.03
CA SER A 83 2.46 21.81 -3.74
C SER A 83 2.15 22.06 -5.22
N PHE A 84 1.22 21.29 -5.81
CA PHE A 84 0.77 21.36 -7.21
C PHE A 84 -0.63 21.98 -7.35
N ARG A 85 -1.17 22.60 -6.28
CA ARG A 85 -2.53 23.16 -6.28
C ARG A 85 -2.81 24.11 -7.45
N ILE A 86 -1.84 24.98 -7.78
CA ILE A 86 -2.01 25.98 -8.83
C ILE A 86 -2.13 25.31 -10.20
N SER A 87 -1.18 24.43 -10.57
CA SER A 87 -1.19 23.75 -11.87
C SER A 87 -2.40 22.82 -12.03
N LEU A 88 -2.78 22.11 -10.96
CA LEU A 88 -3.98 21.27 -10.96
C LEU A 88 -5.26 22.11 -11.10
N SER A 89 -5.31 23.28 -10.45
CA SER A 89 -6.44 24.21 -10.58
C SER A 89 -6.58 24.77 -12.00
N GLU A 90 -5.49 25.01 -12.72
CA GLU A 90 -5.51 25.44 -14.13
C GLU A 90 -6.08 24.34 -15.05
N LYS A 91 -5.94 23.07 -14.65
CA LYS A 91 -6.58 21.91 -15.30
C LYS A 91 -8.03 21.66 -14.83
N GLY A 92 -8.60 22.55 -14.00
CA GLY A 92 -9.95 22.40 -13.45
C GLY A 92 -10.07 21.37 -12.33
N ILE A 93 -8.96 20.95 -11.74
CA ILE A 93 -8.91 19.97 -10.65
C ILE A 93 -8.84 20.73 -9.32
N HIS A 94 -9.84 20.54 -8.47
CA HIS A 94 -9.98 21.30 -7.21
C HIS A 94 -10.13 20.43 -5.96
N ASP A 95 -10.30 19.12 -6.14
CA ASP A 95 -10.52 18.15 -5.09
C ASP A 95 -9.81 16.82 -5.39
N SER A 96 -9.61 16.01 -4.35
CA SER A 96 -8.89 14.73 -4.46
C SER A 96 -9.58 13.70 -5.34
N ALA A 97 -10.92 13.72 -5.46
CA ALA A 97 -11.65 12.78 -6.30
C ALA A 97 -11.42 13.07 -7.78
N ALA A 98 -11.57 14.34 -8.19
CA ALA A 98 -11.26 14.80 -9.53
C ALA A 98 -9.80 14.56 -9.90
N MET A 99 -8.86 14.80 -8.96
CA MET A 99 -7.44 14.52 -9.17
C MET A 99 -7.18 13.03 -9.45
N CYS A 100 -7.74 12.13 -8.64
CA CYS A 100 -7.56 10.69 -8.81
C CYS A 100 -8.22 10.17 -10.10
N GLU A 101 -9.40 10.67 -10.44
CA GLU A 101 -10.13 10.31 -11.66
C GLU A 101 -9.36 10.76 -12.91
N GLN A 102 -8.90 12.02 -12.95
CA GLN A 102 -8.17 12.53 -14.11
C GLN A 102 -6.82 11.84 -14.28
N LEU A 103 -6.07 11.62 -13.20
CA LEU A 103 -4.83 10.84 -13.23
C LEU A 103 -5.06 9.44 -13.80
N LEU A 104 -6.14 8.77 -13.40
CA LEU A 104 -6.51 7.46 -13.94
C LEU A 104 -6.79 7.53 -15.44
N GLN A 105 -7.60 8.49 -15.88
CA GLN A 105 -7.95 8.64 -17.30
C GLN A 105 -6.72 8.91 -18.17
N ASP A 106 -5.79 9.73 -17.69
CA ASP A 106 -4.63 10.16 -18.47
C ASP A 106 -3.49 9.12 -18.47
N THR A 107 -3.33 8.38 -17.38
CA THR A 107 -2.13 7.55 -17.16
C THR A 107 -2.39 6.06 -16.94
N GLY A 108 -3.65 5.68 -16.68
CA GLY A 108 -4.02 4.33 -16.24
C GLY A 108 -3.63 4.01 -14.78
N VAL A 109 -3.07 4.95 -14.02
CA VAL A 109 -2.69 4.74 -12.62
C VAL A 109 -3.85 5.07 -11.69
N VAL A 110 -4.26 4.08 -10.88
CA VAL A 110 -5.34 4.24 -9.90
C VAL A 110 -4.79 4.59 -8.52
N LEU A 111 -5.31 5.66 -7.94
CA LEU A 111 -5.15 6.02 -6.53
C LEU A 111 -6.51 6.07 -5.82
N LEU A 112 -6.53 6.08 -4.49
CA LEU A 112 -7.76 6.32 -3.74
C LEU A 112 -7.76 7.74 -3.17
N PRO A 113 -8.82 8.54 -3.40
CA PRO A 113 -8.86 9.93 -2.94
C PRO A 113 -8.89 10.03 -1.41
N GLY A 114 -8.35 11.11 -0.88
CA GLY A 114 -8.32 11.39 0.57
C GLY A 114 -9.70 11.38 1.22
N THR A 115 -10.76 11.74 0.49
CA THR A 115 -12.16 11.69 0.95
C THR A 115 -12.60 10.30 1.40
N ALA A 116 -12.08 9.22 0.80
CA ALA A 116 -12.34 7.85 1.23
C ALA A 116 -11.76 7.54 2.64
N PHE A 117 -10.87 8.40 3.14
CA PHE A 117 -10.23 8.30 4.45
C PHE A 117 -10.66 9.43 5.40
N GLY A 118 -11.74 10.14 5.07
CA GLY A 118 -12.29 11.21 5.91
C GLY A 118 -11.52 12.53 5.87
N ARG A 119 -10.67 12.75 4.85
CA ARG A 119 -10.07 14.08 4.59
C ARG A 119 -11.07 15.01 3.91
N PRO A 120 -10.96 16.34 4.12
CA PRO A 120 -11.68 17.34 3.32
C PRO A 120 -11.50 17.10 1.81
N ALA A 121 -12.51 17.45 1.02
CA ALA A 121 -12.50 17.16 -0.42
C ALA A 121 -11.41 17.97 -1.15
N GLU A 122 -11.25 19.22 -0.73
CA GLU A 122 -10.35 20.21 -1.31
C GLU A 122 -8.87 19.89 -1.07
N GLU A 123 -8.56 19.06 -0.08
CA GLU A 123 -7.20 18.58 0.14
C GLU A 123 -6.83 17.57 -0.94
N LEU A 124 -5.76 17.86 -1.66
CA LEU A 124 -5.24 17.04 -2.75
C LEU A 124 -4.42 15.85 -2.23
N ASN A 125 -4.97 15.09 -1.28
CA ASN A 125 -4.37 13.87 -0.77
C ASN A 125 -4.91 12.63 -1.50
N ALA A 126 -4.08 11.59 -1.58
CA ALA A 126 -4.50 10.28 -2.04
C ALA A 126 -3.75 9.17 -1.32
N ARG A 127 -4.32 7.96 -1.28
CA ARG A 127 -3.64 6.74 -0.85
C ARG A 127 -3.08 6.00 -2.05
N ILE A 128 -1.78 5.69 -2.00
CA ILE A 128 -1.09 4.83 -2.95
C ILE A 128 -0.85 3.47 -2.31
N ALA A 129 -1.12 2.37 -3.04
CA ALA A 129 -0.70 1.02 -2.65
C ALA A 129 0.47 0.60 -3.54
N TYR A 130 1.62 0.27 -2.95
CA TYR A 130 2.83 -0.07 -3.70
C TYR A 130 3.04 -1.58 -3.88
N VAL A 131 1.94 -2.32 -4.03
CA VAL A 131 1.92 -3.81 -4.09
C VAL A 131 1.64 -4.37 -5.48
N ASN A 132 1.71 -3.55 -6.52
CA ASN A 132 1.54 -3.99 -7.90
C ASN A 132 2.84 -4.60 -8.46
N PHE A 133 3.25 -5.74 -7.92
CA PHE A 133 4.47 -6.46 -8.31
C PHE A 133 4.31 -7.98 -8.13
N ASP A 134 5.17 -8.77 -8.77
CA ASP A 134 5.16 -10.24 -8.61
C ASP A 134 5.74 -10.64 -7.24
N GLY A 135 4.87 -10.88 -6.26
CA GLY A 135 5.27 -11.24 -4.91
C GLY A 135 6.03 -12.57 -4.82
N GLY A 136 5.72 -13.53 -5.69
CA GLY A 136 6.39 -14.83 -5.70
C GLY A 136 7.85 -14.70 -6.14
N LYS A 137 8.08 -13.99 -7.24
CA LYS A 137 9.45 -13.71 -7.71
C LYS A 137 10.22 -12.79 -6.78
N ALA A 138 9.58 -11.75 -6.25
CA ALA A 138 10.22 -10.85 -5.28
C ALA A 138 10.65 -11.60 -4.01
N LEU A 139 9.84 -12.55 -3.52
CA LEU A 139 10.21 -13.42 -2.40
C LEU A 139 11.40 -14.32 -2.74
N GLN A 140 11.42 -14.91 -3.94
CA GLN A 140 12.56 -15.71 -4.39
C GLN A 140 13.84 -14.86 -4.41
N THR A 141 13.82 -13.71 -5.09
CA THR A 141 14.96 -12.78 -5.13
C THR A 141 15.42 -12.39 -3.73
N SER A 142 14.49 -12.06 -2.82
CA SER A 142 14.85 -11.66 -1.46
C SER A 142 15.50 -12.79 -0.65
N ARG A 143 15.16 -14.06 -0.93
CA ARG A 143 15.74 -15.25 -0.28
C ARG A 143 17.13 -15.61 -0.82
N GLU A 144 17.40 -15.30 -2.07
CA GLU A 144 18.72 -15.52 -2.69
C GLU A 144 19.79 -14.57 -2.13
N ILE A 145 19.37 -13.43 -1.57
CA ILE A 145 20.26 -12.42 -0.98
C ILE A 145 20.32 -12.59 0.54
N SER A 146 21.54 -12.62 1.09
CA SER A 146 21.78 -12.73 2.54
C SER A 146 20.88 -11.77 3.33
N MET A 147 20.36 -12.26 4.45
CA MET A 147 19.51 -11.49 5.37
C MET A 147 20.25 -10.30 6.02
N GLU A 148 21.59 -10.33 6.03
CA GLU A 148 22.44 -9.25 6.56
C GLU A 148 22.65 -8.12 5.55
N GLN A 149 22.35 -8.35 4.27
CA GLN A 149 22.48 -7.35 3.22
C GLN A 149 21.17 -6.59 3.02
N ASN A 150 21.24 -5.33 2.61
CA ASN A 150 20.04 -4.60 2.21
C ASN A 150 19.56 -5.08 0.83
N LEU A 151 18.25 -5.20 0.68
CA LEU A 151 17.62 -5.46 -0.62
C LEU A 151 17.35 -4.11 -1.30
N THR A 152 17.71 -3.99 -2.56
CA THR A 152 17.56 -2.76 -3.34
C THR A 152 16.50 -2.91 -4.44
N MET A 153 16.12 -1.78 -5.04
CA MET A 153 15.22 -1.79 -6.21
C MET A 153 15.88 -2.36 -7.47
N ASP A 154 17.22 -2.40 -7.52
CA ASP A 154 17.97 -3.00 -8.63
C ASP A 154 17.96 -4.52 -8.52
N ASP A 155 18.09 -5.05 -7.29
CA ASP A 155 17.95 -6.49 -7.03
C ASP A 155 16.55 -7.00 -7.44
N LEU A 156 15.51 -6.23 -7.11
CA LEU A 156 14.14 -6.54 -7.49
C LEU A 156 13.90 -6.42 -9.01
N GLY A 157 14.71 -5.62 -9.71
CA GLY A 157 14.72 -5.50 -11.17
C GLY A 157 13.32 -5.37 -11.78
N GLU A 158 13.03 -6.28 -12.70
CA GLU A 158 11.77 -6.39 -13.45
C GLU A 158 10.57 -6.78 -12.57
N ASN A 159 10.79 -7.44 -11.43
CA ASN A 159 9.70 -7.90 -10.56
C ASN A 159 8.88 -6.72 -10.02
N ALA A 160 9.51 -5.56 -9.84
CA ALA A 160 8.89 -4.32 -9.36
C ALA A 160 8.65 -3.28 -10.48
N MET A 161 8.74 -3.65 -11.75
CA MET A 161 8.63 -2.71 -12.88
C MET A 161 7.32 -1.93 -12.88
N LEU A 162 6.18 -2.59 -12.63
CA LEU A 162 4.88 -1.93 -12.65
C LEU A 162 4.75 -0.85 -11.55
N VAL A 163 5.38 -1.06 -10.39
CA VAL A 163 5.45 -0.02 -9.34
C VAL A 163 6.31 1.15 -9.80
N LYS A 164 7.50 0.87 -10.36
CA LYS A 164 8.39 1.93 -10.91
C LYS A 164 7.68 2.76 -11.97
N GLN A 165 6.97 2.11 -12.89
CA GLN A 165 6.22 2.78 -13.95
C GLN A 165 5.05 3.59 -13.40
N GLY A 166 4.31 3.07 -12.43
CA GLY A 166 3.19 3.78 -11.79
C GLY A 166 3.65 5.08 -11.12
N ILE A 167 4.72 5.03 -10.33
CA ILE A 167 5.29 6.24 -9.69
C ILE A 167 5.78 7.24 -10.73
N LYS A 168 6.47 6.77 -11.78
CA LYS A 168 6.93 7.63 -12.88
C LYS A 168 5.76 8.30 -13.61
N ASN A 169 4.68 7.59 -13.87
CA ASN A 169 3.49 8.14 -14.52
C ASN A 169 2.83 9.24 -13.66
N ILE A 170 2.74 9.05 -12.34
CA ILE A 170 2.26 10.09 -11.42
C ILE A 170 3.14 11.34 -11.52
N ILE A 171 4.46 11.16 -11.47
CA ILE A 171 5.42 12.27 -11.50
C ILE A 171 5.39 13.02 -12.83
N ASN A 172 5.26 12.32 -13.95
CA ASN A 172 5.11 12.98 -15.24
C ASN A 172 3.81 13.79 -15.29
N TRP A 173 2.68 13.19 -14.87
CA TRP A 173 1.37 13.82 -14.95
C TRP A 173 1.22 15.10 -14.10
N ILE A 174 1.86 15.15 -12.93
CA ILE A 174 1.85 16.37 -12.08
C ILE A 174 2.78 17.48 -12.61
N ASN A 175 3.75 17.14 -13.46
CA ASN A 175 4.71 18.09 -14.05
C ASN A 175 4.36 18.53 -15.47
N ASP A 176 3.47 17.80 -16.15
CA ASP A 176 2.86 18.18 -17.44
C ASP A 176 1.92 19.38 -17.29
#